data_AF-A0A0K2VEQ6-F1
#
_entry.id   AF-A0A0K2VEQ6-F1
#
_cell.length_a   1.000
_cell.length_b   1.000
_cell.length_c   1.000
_cell.angle_alpha   90.00
_cell.angle_beta   90.00
_cell.angle_gamma   90.00
#
_symmetry.space_group_name_H-M   'P 1'
#
loop_
_entity.id
_entity.type
_entity.pdbx_description
1 polymer ?
#
loop_
_entity_poly.entity_id
_entity_poly.type
_entity_poly.pdbx_seq_one_letter_code
_entity_poly.pdbx_strand_id
1 'polypeptide(L)'
;MYLQMKLALFLLALSILAVNDAVGKTKKCYFNRRSYNSGALVRSFYQCCIQMKCGSNGKVYYNRYGTRCNCCRDPYYSLSLIRSGQYGRPR
;
A
#
# COMPACT_ATOMS: atom_id res chain seq x y z
N MET A 1 -26.97 -26.82 -29.16
CA MET A 1 -27.18 -25.97 -27.97
C MET A 1 -26.30 -26.33 -26.76
N TYR A 2 -25.79 -27.57 -26.63
CA TYR A 2 -24.99 -28.02 -25.46
C TYR A 2 -23.62 -27.33 -25.29
N LEU A 3 -22.99 -26.91 -26.40
CA LEU A 3 -21.65 -26.30 -26.40
C LEU A 3 -21.66 -24.88 -25.78
N GLN A 4 -22.72 -24.11 -26.04
CA GLN A 4 -22.92 -22.75 -25.51
C GLN A 4 -23.06 -22.77 -23.98
N MET A 5 -23.79 -23.75 -23.45
CA MET A 5 -24.04 -23.89 -22.01
C MET A 5 -22.74 -24.24 -21.24
N LYS A 6 -21.90 -25.12 -21.81
CA LYS A 6 -20.59 -25.45 -21.24
C LYS A 6 -19.63 -24.27 -21.26
N LEU A 7 -19.64 -23.47 -22.33
CA LEU A 7 -18.80 -22.27 -22.45
C LEU A 7 -19.17 -21.22 -21.40
N ALA A 8 -20.48 -20.99 -21.19
CA ALA A 8 -20.96 -20.06 -20.17
C ALA A 8 -20.56 -20.49 -18.76
N LEU A 9 -20.68 -21.79 -18.44
CA LEU A 9 -20.23 -22.37 -17.16
C LEU A 9 -18.72 -22.23 -16.96
N PHE A 10 -17.92 -22.42 -18.02
CA PHE A 10 -16.48 -22.28 -17.96
C PHE A 10 -16.05 -20.82 -17.73
N LEU A 11 -16.68 -19.87 -18.42
CA LEU A 11 -16.44 -18.44 -18.24
C LEU A 11 -16.85 -17.95 -16.84
N LEU A 12 -17.95 -18.48 -16.29
CA LEU A 12 -18.35 -18.20 -14.91
C LEU A 12 -17.30 -18.69 -13.91
N ALA A 13 -16.79 -19.93 -14.07
CA ALA A 13 -15.74 -20.47 -13.22
C ALA A 13 -14.43 -19.64 -13.28
N LEU A 14 -14.04 -19.17 -14.47
CA LEU A 14 -12.87 -18.30 -14.63
C LEU A 14 -13.04 -16.94 -13.96
N SER A 15 -14.24 -16.35 -14.01
CA SER A 15 -14.51 -15.06 -13.36
C SER A 15 -14.38 -15.15 -11.82
N ILE A 16 -14.83 -16.26 -11.22
CA ILE A 16 -14.72 -16.50 -9.77
C ILE A 16 -13.25 -16.72 -9.36
N LEU A 17 -12.47 -17.45 -10.16
CA LEU A 17 -11.04 -17.66 -9.89
C LEU A 17 -10.24 -16.35 -9.99
N ALA A 18 -10.50 -15.54 -11.01
CA ALA A 18 -9.81 -14.26 -11.23
C ALA A 18 -10.09 -13.23 -10.11
N VAL A 19 -11.30 -13.22 -9.56
CA VAL A 19 -11.64 -12.35 -8.42
C VAL A 19 -10.94 -12.83 -7.15
N ASN A 20 -10.86 -14.14 -6.91
CA ASN A 20 -10.20 -14.69 -5.74
C ASN A 20 -8.68 -14.50 -5.76
N ASP A 21 -8.02 -14.58 -6.93
CA ASP A 21 -6.59 -14.27 -7.05
C ASP A 21 -6.30 -12.77 -6.88
N ALA A 22 -7.21 -11.88 -7.27
CA ALA A 22 -7.08 -10.44 -7.04
C ALA A 22 -7.26 -10.05 -5.55
N VAL A 23 -8.08 -10.81 -4.81
CA VAL A 23 -8.18 -10.72 -3.34
C VAL A 23 -6.97 -11.38 -2.65
N GLY A 24 -6.20 -12.17 -3.41
CA GLY A 24 -4.97 -12.83 -3.00
C GLY A 24 -3.84 -11.86 -2.67
N LYS A 25 -3.70 -11.59 -1.37
CA LYS A 25 -2.47 -11.10 -0.70
C LYS A 25 -2.22 -9.60 -0.79
N THR A 26 -3.14 -8.79 -0.25
CA THR A 26 -2.72 -7.49 0.32
C THR A 26 -1.67 -7.77 1.41
N LYS A 27 -0.41 -7.46 1.13
CA LYS A 27 0.68 -7.71 2.08
C LYS A 27 0.56 -6.73 3.25
N LYS A 28 0.66 -7.24 4.47
CA LYS A 28 0.76 -6.39 5.68
C LYS A 28 2.11 -5.68 5.69
N CYS A 29 2.13 -4.44 6.15
CA CYS A 29 3.37 -3.71 6.40
C CYS A 29 3.82 -3.94 7.84
N TYR A 30 5.11 -4.13 8.05
CA TYR A 30 5.71 -4.20 9.39
C TYR A 30 6.50 -2.93 9.67
N PHE A 31 6.18 -2.27 10.77
CA PHE A 31 6.83 -1.03 11.15
C PHE A 31 6.85 -0.86 12.67
N ASN A 32 8.02 -0.56 13.23
CA ASN A 32 8.24 -0.41 14.68
C ASN A 32 7.65 -1.57 15.50
N ARG A 33 7.95 -2.81 15.10
CA ARG A 33 7.43 -4.07 15.70
C ARG A 33 5.90 -4.24 15.67
N ARG A 34 5.16 -3.42 14.92
CA ARG A 34 3.71 -3.55 14.71
C ARG A 34 3.41 -3.92 13.27
N SER A 35 2.30 -4.62 13.05
CA SER A 35 1.79 -4.95 11.72
C SER A 35 0.60 -4.04 11.37
N TYR A 36 0.53 -3.62 10.11
CA TYR A 36 -0.50 -2.73 9.58
C TYR A 36 -1.11 -3.34 8.33
N ASN A 37 -2.44 -3.26 8.21
CA ASN A 37 -3.15 -3.68 7.02
C ASN A 37 -2.93 -2.69 5.86
N SER A 38 -3.12 -3.16 4.63
CA SER A 38 -3.03 -2.29 3.46
C SER A 38 -4.00 -1.10 3.57
N GLY A 39 -3.55 0.09 3.18
CA GLY A 39 -4.30 1.34 3.30
C GLY A 39 -4.28 1.97 4.69
N ALA A 40 -3.86 1.24 5.73
CA ALA A 40 -3.84 1.74 7.09
C ALA A 40 -2.82 2.89 7.26
N LEU A 41 -3.21 3.87 8.07
CA LEU A 41 -2.31 4.92 8.53
C LEU A 41 -1.36 4.35 9.59
N VAL A 42 -0.06 4.46 9.32
CA VAL A 42 1.01 3.99 10.21
C VAL A 42 1.40 5.08 11.21
N ARG A 43 1.59 6.31 10.73
CA ARG A 43 1.99 7.47 11.54
C ARG A 43 1.71 8.79 10.80
N SER A 44 1.46 9.86 11.54
CA SER A 44 1.34 11.22 11.00
C SER A 44 2.39 12.15 11.61
N PHE A 45 2.94 13.02 10.77
CA PHE A 45 3.83 14.12 11.13
C PHE A 45 3.15 15.43 10.72
N TYR A 46 2.31 15.98 11.60
CA TYR A 46 1.49 17.16 11.31
C TYR A 46 2.30 18.41 10.97
N GLN A 47 3.39 18.64 11.70
CA GLN A 47 4.32 19.77 11.48
C GLN A 47 4.90 19.79 10.05
N CYS A 48 4.98 18.60 9.45
CA CYS A 48 5.61 18.33 8.16
C CYS A 48 4.60 18.04 7.06
N CYS A 49 3.31 17.95 7.42
CA CYS A 49 2.25 17.49 6.55
C CYS A 49 2.55 16.17 5.86
N ILE A 50 3.10 15.20 6.60
CA ILE A 50 3.41 13.88 6.06
C ILE A 50 2.64 12.81 6.81
N GLN A 51 2.07 11.87 6.07
CA GLN A 51 1.44 10.67 6.57
C GLN A 51 2.17 9.44 6.03
N MET A 52 2.48 8.50 6.91
CA MET A 52 2.95 7.16 6.58
C MET A 52 1.75 6.26 6.39
N LYS A 53 1.66 5.59 5.24
CA LYS A 53 0.60 4.62 4.96
C LYS A 53 1.17 3.29 4.52
N CYS A 54 0.45 2.21 4.81
CA CYS A 54 0.79 0.88 4.33
C CYS A 54 0.28 0.67 2.89
N GLY A 55 1.17 0.30 1.97
CA GLY A 55 0.84 -0.02 0.58
C GLY A 55 0.30 -1.43 0.41
N SER A 56 -0.44 -1.67 -0.68
CA SER A 56 -0.89 -3.01 -1.09
C SER A 56 0.26 -3.98 -1.35
N ASN A 57 1.43 -3.45 -1.69
CA ASN A 57 2.67 -4.19 -1.88
C ASN A 57 3.41 -4.55 -0.56
N GLY A 58 2.87 -4.20 0.61
CA GLY A 58 3.48 -4.49 1.92
C GLY A 58 4.60 -3.53 2.32
N LYS A 59 4.77 -2.43 1.60
CA LYS A 59 5.75 -1.39 1.90
C LYS A 59 5.07 -0.16 2.50
N VAL A 60 5.75 0.48 3.45
CA VAL A 60 5.31 1.78 3.97
C VAL A 60 5.76 2.87 3.00
N TYR A 61 4.91 3.87 2.76
CA TYR A 61 5.24 5.04 1.94
C TYR A 61 4.80 6.32 2.64
N TYR A 62 5.46 7.42 2.29
CA TYR A 62 5.13 8.76 2.76
C TYR A 62 4.25 9.46 1.73
N ASN A 63 3.15 10.02 2.20
CA ASN A 63 2.34 10.94 1.43
C ASN A 63 2.35 12.32 2.09
N ARG A 64 2.63 13.37 1.31
CA ARG A 64 2.54 14.75 1.78
C ARG A 64 1.10 15.25 1.57
N TYR A 65 0.50 15.86 2.59
CA TYR A 65 -0.87 16.39 2.55
C TYR A 65 -0.90 17.85 3.00
N GLY A 66 -1.21 18.78 2.10
CA GLY A 66 -1.25 20.22 2.41
C GLY A 66 -0.05 21.00 1.87
N THR A 67 -0.23 22.32 1.80
CA THR A 67 0.62 23.25 1.02
C THR A 67 1.54 24.13 1.87
N ARG A 68 1.30 24.28 3.17
CA ARG A 68 2.06 25.17 4.08
C ARG A 68 2.63 24.40 5.27
N CYS A 69 3.70 23.65 5.06
CA CYS A 69 4.24 22.75 6.07
C CYS A 69 5.75 22.73 6.06
N ASN A 70 6.36 22.63 7.25
CA ASN A 70 7.80 22.74 7.42
C ASN A 70 8.55 21.55 6.78
N CYS A 71 9.80 21.79 6.38
CA CYS A 71 10.70 20.72 5.98
C CYS A 71 11.04 19.86 7.18
N CYS A 72 10.88 18.54 7.06
CA CYS A 72 11.20 17.61 8.14
C CYS A 72 12.24 16.59 7.73
N ARG A 73 13.13 16.33 8.68
CA ARG A 73 14.16 15.29 8.60
C ARG A 73 13.51 13.92 8.75
N ASP A 74 13.95 12.96 7.97
CA ASP A 74 13.47 11.58 8.11
C ASP A 74 13.93 11.04 9.47
N PRO A 75 13.00 10.65 10.36
CA PRO A 75 13.35 10.18 11.70
C PRO A 75 14.11 8.85 11.70
N TYR A 76 14.20 8.17 10.55
CA TYR A 76 14.86 6.88 10.41
C TYR A 76 16.06 6.92 9.45
N TYR A 77 16.13 7.92 8.58
CA TYR A 77 17.31 8.21 7.76
C TYR A 77 17.85 9.58 8.12
N SER A 78 18.74 9.62 9.11
CA SER A 78 19.24 10.85 9.74
C SER A 78 19.87 11.85 8.79
N LEU A 79 20.19 11.51 7.53
CA LEU A 79 20.76 12.43 6.54
C LEU A 79 19.79 12.83 5.43
N SER A 80 18.53 12.38 5.46
CA SER A 80 17.55 12.60 4.39
C SER A 80 16.38 13.47 4.86
N LEU A 81 15.89 14.33 3.97
CA LEU A 81 14.59 15.01 4.16
C LEU A 81 13.47 14.05 3.73
N ILE A 82 12.34 14.09 4.44
CA ILE A 82 11.17 13.33 4.02
C ILE A 82 10.59 13.97 2.76
N ARG A 83 10.65 13.23 1.65
CA ARG A 83 10.01 13.60 0.38
C ARG A 83 8.90 12.60 0.08
N SER A 84 7.84 13.02 -0.61
CA SER A 84 6.77 12.12 -1.07
C SER A 84 7.39 10.96 -1.85
N GLY A 85 7.10 9.72 -1.45
CA GLY A 85 7.76 8.54 -2.04
C GLY A 85 7.73 7.28 -1.17
N GLN A 86 8.51 6.28 -1.58
CA GLN A 86 8.61 4.97 -0.92
C GLN A 86 9.63 5.01 0.23
N TYR A 87 9.28 4.44 1.38
CA TYR A 87 10.19 4.24 2.52
C TYR A 87 10.79 2.83 2.47
N GLY A 88 12.09 2.68 2.78
CA GLY A 88 12.76 1.38 2.83
C GLY A 88 13.31 0.85 1.49
N ARG A 89 13.71 1.72 0.56
CA ARG A 89 14.71 1.32 -0.45
C ARG A 89 16.09 1.52 0.17
N PRO A 90 16.79 0.46 0.64
CA PRO A 90 18.24 0.55 0.67
C PRO A 90 18.68 0.90 -0.76
N ARG A 91 19.62 1.85 -0.88
CA ARG A 91 20.35 2.02 -2.13
C ARG A 91 21.03 0.71 -2.49
#